data_AF-A0A949BT15-F1
#
_entry.id   AF-A0A949BT15-F1
#
_cell.length_a   1.000
_cell.length_b   1.000
_cell.length_c   1.000
_cell.angle_alpha   90.00
_cell.angle_beta   90.00
_cell.angle_gamma   90.00
#
_symmetry.space_group_name_H-M   'P 1'
#
loop_
_entity.id
_entity.type
_entity.pdbx_description
1 polymer ?
#
loop_
_entity_poly.entity_id
_entity_poly.type
_entity_poly.pdbx_seq_one_letter_code
_entity_poly.pdbx_strand_id
1 'polypeptide(L)' 'MARHADWPNDQLVEIKLTGCLLVLSERELLTLLAWDKELWQAALQRGKAVRRREQAAKRQATRR' A
#
# COMPACT_ATOMS: atom_id res chain seq x y z
N MET A 1 15.17 -12.65 18.02
CA MET A 1 15.13 -11.18 17.85
C MET A 1 15.74 -10.85 16.50
N ALA A 2 14.93 -10.71 15.45
CA ALA A 2 15.45 -10.43 14.11
C ALA A 2 15.85 -8.95 14.04
N ARG A 3 17.15 -8.69 14.00
CA ARG A 3 17.69 -7.38 13.64
C ARG A 3 17.66 -7.30 12.11
N HIS A 4 16.58 -6.76 11.55
CA HIS A 4 16.54 -6.37 10.14
C HIS A 4 17.08 -4.94 10.03
N ALA A 5 18.38 -4.81 10.24
CA ALA A 5 19.10 -3.59 9.96
C ALA A 5 19.97 -3.85 8.73
N ASP A 6 19.41 -3.66 7.54
CA ASP A 6 20.18 -3.57 6.31
C ASP A 6 19.50 -2.59 5.34
N TRP A 7 20.04 -1.38 5.27
CA TRP A 7 19.82 -0.38 4.21
C TRP A 7 21.17 -0.16 3.50
N PRO A 8 21.22 -0.14 2.15
CA PRO A 8 21.17 1.15 1.46
C PRO A 8 20.10 1.31 0.36
N ASN A 9 19.34 0.26 0.02
CA ASN A 9 18.69 0.18 -1.30
C ASN A 9 17.21 -0.26 -1.30
N ASP A 10 16.56 -0.34 -0.14
CA ASP A 10 15.33 -1.11 0.03
C ASP A 10 14.09 -0.20 0.15
N GLN A 11 13.63 0.44 -0.93
CA GLN A 11 12.59 1.50 -0.93
C GLN A 11 11.59 1.46 0.24
N LEU A 12 11.55 2.55 1.03
CA LEU A 12 10.62 2.67 2.15
C LEU A 12 9.20 2.96 1.65
N VAL A 13 8.23 2.33 2.30
CA VAL A 13 6.80 2.52 2.07
C VAL A 13 6.17 3.14 3.31
N GLU A 14 5.57 4.32 3.13
CA GLU A 14 4.80 5.00 4.16
C GLU A 14 3.32 4.63 4.10
N ILE A 15 2.76 4.16 5.21
CA ILE A 15 1.34 3.84 5.38
C ILE A 15 0.79 4.76 6.45
N LYS A 16 0.01 5.76 6.01
CA LYS A 16 -0.67 6.71 6.90
C LYS A 16 -1.93 6.06 7.46
N LEU A 17 -1.95 5.85 8.78
CA LEU A 17 -3.10 5.36 9.52
C LEU A 17 -3.67 6.50 10.37
N THR A 18 -4.89 6.31 10.87
CA THR A 18 -5.48 7.29 11.78
C THR A 18 -4.69 7.31 13.09
N GLY A 19 -4.00 8.41 13.38
CA GLY A 19 -3.25 8.61 14.63
C GLY A 19 -1.82 8.07 14.65
N CYS A 20 -1.35 7.41 13.58
CA CYS A 20 0.05 6.98 13.48
C CYS A 20 0.54 6.87 12.02
N LEU A 21 1.86 6.94 11.86
CA LEU A 21 2.54 6.70 10.59
C LEU A 21 3.33 5.40 10.71
N LEU A 22 2.98 4.41 9.89
CA LEU A 22 3.72 3.18 9.77
C LEU A 22 4.70 3.29 8.60
N VAL A 23 5.98 3.04 8.84
CA VAL A 23 7.03 3.05 7.81
C VAL A 23 7.66 1.66 7.80
N LEU A 24 7.68 1.04 6.62
CA LEU A 24 8.22 -0.31 6.41
C LEU A 24 9.15 -0.29 5.21
N SER A 25 10.19 -1.13 5.19
CA SER A 25 10.85 -1.44 3.92
C SER A 25 9.92 -2.25 3.02
N GLU A 26 10.18 -2.23 1.71
CA GLU A 26 9.45 -3.07 0.76
C GLU A 26 9.53 -4.56 1.16
N ARG A 27 10.70 -5.02 1.63
CA ARG A 27 10.89 -6.40 2.08
C ARG A 27 10.09 -6.74 3.34
N GLU A 28 10.05 -5.83 4.32
CA GLU A 28 9.24 -6.01 5.53
C GLU A 28 7.76 -6.07 5.18
N LEU A 29 7.31 -5.18 4.30
CA LEU A 29 5.94 -5.16 3.81
C LEU A 29 5.59 -6.47 3.10
N LEU A 30 6.42 -6.95 2.17
CA LEU A 30 6.20 -8.21 1.48
C LEU A 30 6.16 -9.40 2.45
N THR A 31 7.02 -9.40 3.47
CA THR A 31 7.04 -10.44 4.51
C THR A 31 5.75 -10.44 5.32
N LEU A 32 5.25 -9.26 5.71
CA LEU A 32 3.96 -9.11 6.41
C LEU A 32 2.78 -9.54 5.54
N LEU A 33 2.77 -9.18 4.25
CA LEU A 33 1.71 -9.57 3.33
C LEU A 33 1.71 -11.07 3.02
N ALA A 34 2.86 -11.74 3.15
CA ALA A 34 2.97 -13.17 2.92
C ALA A 34 2.25 -14.02 3.99
N TRP A 35 2.03 -13.46 5.19
CA TRP A 35 1.35 -14.16 6.30
C TRP A 35 -0.14 -14.41 6.04
N ASP A 36 -0.83 -13.47 5.41
CA ASP A 36 -2.25 -13.62 5.07
C ASP A 36 -2.48 -13.23 3.62
N LYS A 37 -2.47 -14.26 2.76
CA LYS A 37 -2.57 -14.08 1.32
C LYS A 37 -3.92 -13.57 0.85
N GLU A 38 -4.98 -13.94 1.54
CA GLU A 38 -6.35 -13.59 1.14
C GLU A 38 -6.62 -12.11 1.45
N LEU A 39 -6.15 -11.65 2.61
CA LEU A 39 -6.32 -10.27 3.04
C LEU A 39 -5.67 -9.27 2.05
N TRP A 40 -4.44 -9.53 1.59
CA TRP A 40 -3.77 -8.61 0.66
C TRP A 40 -4.39 -8.64 -0.74
N GLN A 41 -4.83 -9.81 -1.22
CA GLN A 41 -5.53 -9.91 -2.50
C GLN A 41 -6.81 -9.08 -2.50
N ALA A 42 -7.60 -9.17 -1.42
CA ALA A 42 -8.79 -8.34 -1.24
C ALA A 42 -8.44 -6.85 -1.17
N ALA A 43 -7.35 -6.48 -0.49
CA ALA A 43 -6.87 -5.10 -0.44
C ALA A 43 -6.51 -4.55 -1.83
N LEU A 44 -5.83 -5.33 -2.68
CA LEU A 44 -5.51 -4.91 -4.05
C LEU A 44 -6.77 -4.68 -4.90
N GLN A 45 -7.78 -5.54 -4.76
CA GLN A 45 -9.04 -5.36 -5.48
C GLN A 45 -9.73 -4.05 -5.06
N ARG A 46 -9.77 -3.75 -3.75
CA ARG A 46 -10.28 -2.48 -3.24
C ARG A 46 -9.50 -1.29 -3.81
N GLY A 47 -8.17 -1.35 -3.82
CA GLY A 47 -7.33 -0.28 -4.37
C GLY A 47 -7.62 0.02 -5.85
N LYS A 48 -7.81 -1.02 -6.68
CA LYS A 48 -8.20 -0.86 -8.09
C LYS A 48 -9.55 -0.18 -8.24
N ALA A 49 -10.54 -0.56 -7.43
CA ALA A 49 -11.86 0.04 -7.46
C ALA A 49 -11.83 1.53 -7.10
N VAL A 50 -11.08 1.91 -6.04
CA VAL A 50 -10.89 3.31 -5.65
C VAL A 50 -10.25 4.11 -6.78
N ARG A 51 -9.13 3.64 -7.35
CA ARG A 51 -8.47 4.33 -8.47
C ARG A 51 -9.39 4.50 -9.69
N ARG A 52 -10.16 3.46 -10.04
CA ARG A 52 -11.14 3.54 -11.14
C ARG A 52 -12.21 4.59 -10.87
N ARG A 53 -12.73 4.66 -9.64
CA ARG A 53 -13.72 5.66 -9.24
C ARG A 53 -13.15 7.07 -9.34
N GLU A 54 -11.94 7.29 -8.85
CA GLU A 54 -11.24 8.59 -8.96
C GLU A 54 -11.02 9.00 -10.42
N GLN A 55 -10.57 8.07 -11.26
CA GLN A 55 -10.39 8.32 -12.70
C GLN A 55 -11.72 8.64 -13.39
N ALA A 56 -12.80 7.94 -13.07
CA ALA A 56 -14.12 8.22 -13.60
C ALA A 56 -14.63 9.61 -13.19
N ALA A 57 -14.45 9.97 -11.92
CA ALA A 57 -14.80 11.31 -11.41
C ALA A 57 -14.01 12.42 -12.11
N LYS A 58 -12.69 12.24 -12.30
CA LYS A 58 -11.85 13.19 -13.04
C LYS A 58 -12.32 13.37 -14.49
N ARG A 59 -12.65 12.28 -15.19
CA ARG A 59 -13.17 12.35 -16.57
C ARG A 59 -14.50 13.10 -16.66
N GLN A 60 -15.39 12.92 -15.68
CA GLN A 60 -16.67 13.64 -15.63
C GLN A 60 -16.46 15.13 -15.35
N ALA A 61 -15.52 15.48 -14.48
CA ALA A 61 -15.17 16.86 -14.18
C ALA A 61 -14.55 17.60 -15.38
N THR A 62 -13.72 16.94 -16.19
CA THR A 62 -13.12 17.52 -17.41
C THR A 62 -14.13 17.68 -18.55
N ARG A 63 -15.25 16.96 -18.53
CA ARG A 63 -16.26 16.98 -19.60
C ARG A 63 -17.37 18.02 -19.38
N ARG A 64 -17.38 18.68 -18.22
CA ARG A 64 -18.20 19.86 -17.92
C ARG A 64 -17.37 21.12 -18.13
#